data_AF-A0A7C7QC67-F1
#
_entry.id   AF-A0A7C7QC67-F1
#
_cell.length_a   1.000
_cell.length_b   1.000
_cell.length_c   1.000
_cell.angle_alpha   90.00
_cell.angle_beta   90.00
_cell.angle_gamma   90.00
#
_symmetry.space_group_name_H-M   'P 1'
#
loop_
_entity.id
_entity.type
_entity.pdbx_description
1 polymer ?
#
loop_
_entity_poly.entity_id
_entity_poly.type
_entity_poly.pdbx_seq_one_letter_code
_entity_poly.pdbx_strand_id
1 'polypeptide(L)' 'MTKPTLSTVRCPNCLSKIPVRKNSAEVVCEKCGIGYRICWPSPSQPMIRGLLAPISPRESE' A
#
# COMPACT_ATOMS: atom_id res chain seq x y z
N MET A 1 -23.01 0.96 12.70
CA MET A 1 -22.20 0.64 11.51
C MET A 1 -20.91 1.45 11.57
N THR A 2 -19.82 0.89 12.08
CA THR A 2 -18.52 1.56 12.17
C THR A 2 -17.87 1.56 10.79
N LYS A 3 -17.81 2.73 10.14
CA LYS A 3 -17.05 2.90 8.89
C LYS A 3 -15.61 2.42 9.13
N PRO A 4 -15.03 1.56 8.27
CA PRO A 4 -13.62 1.21 8.40
C PRO A 4 -12.81 2.49 8.24
N THR A 5 -12.10 2.89 9.30
CA THR A 5 -11.17 4.02 9.26
C THR A 5 -10.02 3.64 8.32
N LEU A 6 -10.07 4.14 7.10
CA LEU A 6 -8.98 4.01 6.13
C LEU A 6 -7.89 5.01 6.51
N SER A 7 -6.72 4.50 6.87
CA SER A 7 -5.53 5.34 6.99
C SER A 7 -4.99 5.64 5.58
N THR A 8 -4.22 6.72 5.42
CA THR A 8 -3.66 7.07 4.11
C THR A 8 -2.14 7.20 4.19
N VAL A 9 -1.46 6.79 3.13
CA VAL A 9 -0.03 7.05 2.91
C VAL A 9 0.15 7.84 1.62
N ARG A 10 1.29 8.54 1.46
CA ARG A 10 1.64 9.18 0.20
C ARG A 10 2.51 8.26 -0.63
N CYS A 11 2.17 8.11 -1.90
CA CYS A 11 3.02 7.44 -2.88
C CYS A 11 4.36 8.19 -3.01
N PRO A 12 5.52 7.56 -2.78
CA PRO A 12 6.81 8.22 -2.95
C PRO A 12 7.15 8.52 -4.42
N ASN A 13 6.46 7.87 -5.37
CA ASN A 13 6.68 8.09 -6.80
C ASN A 13 5.83 9.26 -7.35
N CYS A 14 4.50 9.15 -7.26
CA CYS A 14 3.58 10.13 -7.88
C CYS A 14 2.90 11.07 -6.87
N LEU A 15 3.29 11.01 -5.59
CA LEU A 15 2.80 11.85 -4.48
C LEU A 15 1.29 11.74 -4.19
N SER A 16 0.58 10.84 -4.88
CA SER A 16 -0.84 10.59 -4.70
C SER A 16 -1.13 9.95 -3.34
N LYS A 17 -2.31 10.22 -2.79
CA LYS A 17 -2.78 9.58 -1.56
C LYS A 17 -3.24 8.17 -1.86
N ILE A 18 -2.73 7.20 -1.11
CA ILE A 18 -3.10 5.79 -1.22
C ILE A 18 -3.89 5.42 0.05
N PRO A 19 -5.16 4.98 -0.07
CA PRO A 19 -5.90 4.44 1.06
C PRO A 19 -5.32 3.08 1.45
N VAL A 20 -5.03 2.90 2.74
CA VAL A 20 -4.49 1.66 3.30
C VAL A 20 -5.48 1.10 4.30
N ARG A 21 -5.88 -0.16 4.09
CA ARG A 21 -6.70 -0.90 5.05
C ARG A 21 -5.88 -1.17 6.31
N LYS A 22 -6.50 -1.03 7.48
CA LYS A 22 -5.86 -1.32 8.77
C LYS A 22 -5.24 -2.73 8.73
N ASN A 23 -4.01 -2.85 9.25
CA ASN A 23 -3.23 -4.11 9.27
C ASN A 23 -2.85 -4.68 7.89
N SER A 24 -3.06 -3.94 6.78
CA SER A 24 -2.55 -4.39 5.48
C SER A 24 -1.03 -4.36 5.47
N ALA A 25 -0.40 -5.43 5.02
CA ALA A 25 1.05 -5.51 4.85
C ALA A 25 1.52 -4.92 3.51
N GLU A 26 0.58 -4.65 2.60
CA GLU A 26 0.87 -4.29 1.22
C GLU A 26 -0.20 -3.31 0.68
N VAL A 27 0.17 -2.49 -0.29
CA VAL A 27 -0.77 -1.61 -1.00
C VAL A 27 -0.24 -1.30 -2.40
N VAL A 28 -1.14 -1.11 -3.36
CA VAL A 28 -0.80 -0.66 -4.71
C VAL A 28 -1.31 0.76 -4.92
N CYS A 29 -0.47 1.63 -5.50
CA CYS A 29 -0.91 2.96 -5.89
C CYS A 29 -1.79 2.88 -7.14
N GLU A 30 -3.07 3.20 -7.02
CA GLU A 30 -4.03 3.19 -8.14
C GLU A 30 -3.69 4.20 -9.25
N LYS A 31 -2.84 5.19 -8.96
CA LYS A 31 -2.43 6.23 -9.92
C LYS A 31 -1.26 5.83 -10.80
N CYS A 32 -0.25 5.13 -10.26
CA CYS A 32 0.96 4.77 -11.00
C CYS A 32 1.23 3.27 -11.06
N GLY A 33 0.39 2.44 -10.45
CA GLY A 33 0.50 0.97 -10.48
C GLY A 33 1.59 0.37 -9.61
N ILE A 34 2.38 1.19 -8.89
CA ILE A 34 3.49 0.68 -8.07
C ILE A 34 2.96 0.07 -6.78
N GLY A 35 3.40 -1.15 -6.50
CA GLY A 35 3.17 -1.83 -5.24
C GLY A 35 4.18 -1.44 -4.16
N TYR A 36 3.70 -1.31 -2.93
CA TYR A 36 4.49 -0.97 -1.75
C TYR A 36 4.20 -1.91 -0.58
N ARG A 37 5.23 -2.24 0.18
CA ARG A 37 5.10 -2.90 1.49
C ARG A 37 4.75 -1.87 2.55
N ILE A 38 3.77 -2.18 3.37
CA ILE A 38 3.30 -1.36 4.48
C ILE A 38 3.73 -1.99 5.81
N CYS A 39 4.17 -1.13 6.73
CA CYS A 39 4.34 -1.49 8.13
C CYS A 39 3.52 -0.54 9.01
N TRP A 40 3.22 -1.00 10.22
CA TRP A 40 2.35 -0.30 11.18
C TRP A 40 3.10 -0.11 12.51
N PRO A 41 3.97 0.91 12.62
CA PRO A 41 4.59 1.26 13.91
C PRO A 41 3.54 1.52 15.00
N SER A 42 2.37 2.03 14.61
CA SER A 42 1.18 2.17 15.47
C SER A 42 -0.07 1.70 14.71
N PRO A 43 -1.14 1.24 15.40
CA PRO A 43 -2.37 0.75 14.75
C PRO A 43 -3.09 1.78 13.86
N SER A 44 -2.77 3.06 14.01
CA SER A 44 -3.37 4.18 13.27
C SER A 44 -2.45 4.77 12.21
N GLN A 45 -1.16 4.37 12.18
CA GLN A 45 -0.12 5.01 11.39
C GLN A 45 0.56 3.99 10.47
N PRO A 46 0.05 3.80 9.24
CA PRO A 46 0.75 3.03 8.22
C PRO A 46 1.96 3.80 7.68
N MET A 47 3.00 3.07 7.30
CA MET A 47 4.20 3.61 6.68
C MET A 47 4.65 2.69 5.54
N ILE A 48 5.13 3.28 4.45
CA ILE A 48 5.75 2.52 3.35
C ILE A 48 7.16 2.12 3.78
N ARG A 49 7.46 0.81 3.72
CA ARG A 49 8.78 0.25 4.07
C ARG A 49 9.64 -0.08 2.85
N GLY A 50 9.04 -0.21 1.68
CA GLY A 50 9.76 -0.51 0.45
C GLY A 50 8.83 -0.84 -0.71
N LEU A 51 9.42 -1.08 -1.88
CA LEU A 51 8.69 -1.54 -3.04
C LEU A 51 8.25 -3.00 -2.86
N LEU A 52 7.07 -3.34 -3.38
CA LEU A 52 6.75 -4.72 -3.68
C LEU A 52 7.69 -5.17 -4.79
N ALA A 53 8.24 -6.38 -4.66
CA ALA A 53 8.96 -6.99 -5.75
C ALA A 53 8.02 -7.01 -6.97
N PRO A 54 8.52 -6.73 -8.19
CA PRO A 54 7.72 -6.97 -9.37
C PRO A 54 7.23 -8.42 -9.29
N ILE A 55 5.91 -8.60 -9.29
CA ILE A 55 5.37 -9.90 -9.63
C ILE A 55 5.81 -10.14 -11.08
N SER A 56 6.94 -10.80 -11.30
CA SER A 56 7.20 -11.39 -12.61
C SER A 56 5.96 -12.23 -12.90
N PRO A 57 5.18 -11.92 -13.94
CA PRO A 57 4.13 -12.84 -14.34
C PRO A 57 4.86 -14.15 -14.59
N ARG A 58 4.58 -15.16 -13.77
CA ARG A 58 4.83 -16.53 -14.17
C ARG A 58 3.94 -16.70 -15.39
N GLU A 59 4.53 -16.60 -16.58
CA GLU A 59 3.92 -17.09 -17.80
C GLU A 59 3.50 -18.52 -17.47
N SER A 60 2.19 -18.70 -17.27
CA SER A 60 1.62 -20.03 -17.21
C SER A 60 1.56 -20.48 -18.66
N GLU A 61 2.48 -21.39 -18.93
CA GLU A 61 2.66 -22.23 -20.12
C GLU A 61 1.36 -22.65 -20.81
#